data_AF-A0A7K8VVY5-F1
#
_entry.id   AF-A0A7K8VVY5-F1
#
_cell.length_a   1.000
_cell.length_b   1.000
_cell.length_c   1.000
_cell.angle_alpha   90.00
_cell.angle_beta   90.00
_cell.angle_gamma   90.00
#
_symmetry.space_group_name_H-M   'P 1'
#
loop_
_entity.id
_entity.type
_entity.pdbx_description
1 polymer ?
#
loop_
_entity_poly.entity_id
_entity_poly.type
_entity_poly.pdbx_seq_one_letter_code
_entity_poly.pdbx_strand_id
1 'polypeptide(L)'
;LLFFVGTVSCTLFLAVNSLYSASDDVIELTPTNFNKEVIQSESLWLVEFYAPWCGHCQRLTPEWKKAATALKGVVKVGAVDADKHQSLGGQYGVRGFPTIKIFGANKNKAEDYQGGRTSDAIVDAALSALRSLVKERLSGRSGGYSSGKQSRESGGGDKKDVIELTDDSFDKNVINSDNVWMVEFYAPWCGHCKNLEPEWAAAATEVKEQTKGKVKLAAVDATVNQMLAGRYGIRGFPTIKIFQKGEDPVDYDGGRTRSDIIARALDLFSDNAPPPELLEIISEDVLKTTCDAHQLCIISVLPHILDTGASGRNSYLDVMLKMAEKYKKKMWGWLWTEAGSQSDLESSLGIGGFGYPAMAAVNARKMKFALLKGSFSEQGINEFLRELSVGRGSTAPVGGGAFPKIHSVEPWDGKDGELPVEDDIDLSDVDLDDWDKDEL
;
A
#
# COMPACT_ATOMS: atom_id res chain seq x y z
N LEU A 1 -63.55 38.14 45.45
CA LEU A 1 -63.24 37.35 44.24
C LEU A 1 -63.76 38.16 43.05
N LEU A 2 -63.02 38.53 42.00
CA LEU A 2 -61.72 38.14 41.46
C LEU A 2 -61.11 39.36 40.73
N PHE A 3 -59.84 39.64 40.96
CA PHE A 3 -59.03 40.55 40.13
C PHE A 3 -58.53 39.77 38.91
N PHE A 4 -58.84 40.22 37.69
CA PHE A 4 -58.21 39.71 36.47
C PHE A 4 -57.00 40.59 36.14
N VAL A 5 -55.80 40.05 36.37
CA VAL A 5 -54.54 40.63 35.94
C VAL A 5 -54.31 40.19 34.49
N GLY A 6 -54.42 41.12 33.55
CA GLY A 6 -54.07 40.90 32.15
C GLY A 6 -52.57 40.96 31.94
N THR A 7 -51.93 39.81 31.70
CA THR A 7 -50.52 39.72 31.30
C THR A 7 -50.38 40.09 29.82
N VAL A 8 -49.79 41.25 29.53
CA VAL A 8 -49.33 41.63 28.19
C VAL A 8 -48.04 40.86 27.90
N SER A 9 -48.14 39.80 27.08
CA SER A 9 -46.98 39.08 26.57
C SER A 9 -46.37 39.87 25.41
N CYS A 10 -45.29 40.60 25.70
CA CYS A 10 -44.50 41.29 24.68
C CYS A 10 -43.57 40.26 24.00
N THR A 11 -43.99 39.74 22.85
CA THR A 11 -43.17 38.85 22.02
C THR A 11 -42.16 39.71 21.25
N LEU A 12 -40.93 39.76 21.76
CA LEU A 12 -39.80 40.38 21.07
C LEU A 12 -39.39 39.47 19.90
N PHE A 13 -39.84 39.79 18.68
CA PHE A 13 -39.29 39.18 17.47
C PHE A 13 -37.86 39.70 17.27
N LEU A 14 -36.86 38.90 17.67
CA LEU A 14 -35.49 39.12 17.23
C LEU A 14 -35.41 38.76 15.74
N ALA A 15 -35.54 39.77 14.88
CA ALA A 15 -35.25 39.63 13.46
C ALA A 15 -33.76 39.33 13.29
N VAL A 16 -33.42 38.09 12.94
CA VAL A 16 -32.06 37.71 12.57
C VAL A 16 -31.81 38.30 11.18
N ASN A 17 -31.17 39.46 11.12
CA ASN A 17 -30.85 40.11 9.85
C ASN A 17 -29.75 39.32 9.13
N SER A 18 -30.13 38.56 8.10
CA SER A 18 -29.15 37.98 7.16
C SER A 18 -28.48 39.10 6.37
N LEU A 19 -27.15 39.06 6.23
CA LEU A 19 -26.41 40.04 5.41
C LEU A 19 -26.64 39.85 3.90
N TYR A 20 -27.04 38.63 3.52
CA TYR A 20 -27.27 38.21 2.13
C TYR A 20 -28.68 37.64 1.98
N SER A 21 -29.29 37.90 0.83
CA SER A 21 -30.66 37.51 0.51
C SER A 21 -30.72 36.81 -0.83
N ALA A 22 -31.81 36.09 -1.11
CA ALA A 22 -32.01 35.39 -2.37
C ALA A 22 -32.05 36.32 -3.62
N SER A 23 -32.22 37.64 -3.43
CA SER A 23 -32.14 38.62 -4.52
C SER A 23 -30.72 39.09 -4.84
N ASP A 24 -29.73 38.77 -4.00
CA ASP A 24 -28.34 39.09 -4.26
C ASP A 24 -27.68 38.04 -5.16
N ASP A 25 -26.62 38.41 -5.89
CA ASP A 25 -25.82 37.45 -6.67
C ASP A 25 -24.85 36.62 -5.80
N VAL A 26 -24.90 36.79 -4.47
CA VAL A 26 -24.12 36.03 -3.49
C VAL A 26 -24.88 34.76 -3.11
N ILE A 27 -24.26 33.60 -3.31
CA ILE A 27 -24.86 32.32 -3.00
C ILE A 27 -24.71 32.02 -1.51
N GLU A 28 -25.82 31.84 -0.81
CA GLU A 28 -25.78 31.44 0.60
C GLU A 28 -25.36 29.97 0.73
N LEU A 29 -24.26 29.76 1.44
CA LEU A 29 -23.65 28.46 1.64
C LEU A 29 -23.83 28.01 3.08
N THR A 30 -24.31 26.79 3.23
CA THR A 30 -24.57 26.12 4.50
C THR A 30 -23.88 24.74 4.50
N PRO A 31 -23.72 24.08 5.65
CA PRO A 31 -23.15 22.73 5.70
C PRO A 31 -23.85 21.73 4.77
N THR A 32 -25.13 21.93 4.46
CA THR A 32 -25.92 21.00 3.63
C THR A 32 -25.66 21.14 2.13
N ASN A 33 -25.27 22.33 1.65
CA ASN A 33 -25.05 22.57 0.22
C ASN A 33 -23.58 22.83 -0.14
N PHE A 34 -22.71 23.14 0.84
CA PHE A 34 -21.33 23.54 0.59
C PHE A 34 -20.56 22.52 -0.26
N ASN A 35 -20.68 21.23 0.06
CA ASN A 35 -19.99 20.19 -0.68
C ASN A 35 -20.44 20.14 -2.15
N LYS A 36 -21.75 20.14 -2.38
CA LYS A 36 -22.34 20.10 -3.74
C LYS A 36 -21.99 21.35 -4.55
N GLU A 37 -22.17 22.53 -3.94
CA GLU A 37 -22.02 23.81 -4.65
C GLU A 37 -20.55 24.18 -4.85
N VAL A 38 -19.69 23.97 -3.85
CA VAL A 38 -18.29 24.45 -3.88
C VAL A 38 -17.32 23.32 -4.23
N ILE A 39 -17.36 22.21 -3.50
CA ILE A 39 -16.31 21.17 -3.58
C ILE A 39 -16.46 20.31 -4.84
N GLN A 40 -17.68 19.96 -5.22
CA GLN A 40 -17.96 19.20 -6.44
C GLN A 40 -18.05 20.08 -7.69
N SER A 41 -17.96 21.41 -7.54
CA SER A 41 -18.06 22.34 -8.65
C SER A 41 -16.74 22.48 -9.39
N GLU A 42 -16.80 22.44 -10.72
CA GLU A 42 -15.66 22.82 -11.55
C GLU A 42 -15.42 24.34 -11.58
N SER A 43 -16.39 25.18 -11.22
CA SER A 43 -16.21 26.65 -11.22
C SER A 43 -15.19 27.12 -10.18
N LEU A 44 -14.52 28.26 -10.42
CA LEU A 44 -13.79 28.97 -9.37
C LEU A 44 -14.78 29.53 -8.36
N TRP A 45 -14.50 29.38 -7.06
CA TRP A 45 -15.34 29.89 -5.98
C TRP A 45 -14.58 30.85 -5.08
N LEU A 46 -15.19 31.99 -4.76
CA LEU A 46 -14.80 32.88 -3.67
C LEU A 46 -15.85 32.75 -2.58
N VAL A 47 -15.41 32.45 -1.35
CA VAL A 47 -16.32 32.26 -0.21
C VAL A 47 -15.92 33.17 0.93
N GLU A 48 -16.85 34.02 1.36
CA GLU A 48 -16.71 34.78 2.60
C GLU A 48 -17.27 33.96 3.77
N PHE A 49 -16.50 33.84 4.84
CA PHE A 49 -16.94 33.36 6.14
C PHE A 49 -17.14 34.56 7.07
N TYR A 50 -18.39 34.79 7.48
CA TYR A 50 -18.80 35.99 8.20
C TYR A 50 -19.60 35.68 9.47
N ALA A 51 -19.86 36.73 10.26
CA ALA A 51 -20.82 36.72 11.37
C ALA A 51 -21.74 37.95 11.26
N PRO A 52 -23.08 37.82 11.43
CA PRO A 52 -24.02 38.94 11.24
C PRO A 52 -23.76 40.14 12.15
N TRP A 53 -23.26 39.89 13.37
CA TRP A 53 -22.94 40.91 14.36
C TRP A 53 -21.59 41.61 14.11
N CYS A 54 -20.77 41.13 13.17
CA CYS A 54 -19.43 41.65 12.94
C CYS A 54 -19.47 42.91 12.05
N GLY A 55 -19.11 44.06 12.62
CA GLY A 55 -19.07 45.33 11.89
C GLY A 55 -18.10 45.35 10.70
N HIS A 56 -17.04 44.53 10.70
CA HIS A 56 -16.17 44.38 9.52
C HIS A 56 -16.86 43.62 8.37
N CYS A 57 -17.69 42.62 8.69
CA CYS A 57 -18.47 41.88 7.71
C CYS A 57 -19.53 42.79 7.09
N GLN A 58 -20.26 43.54 7.92
CA GLN A 58 -21.26 44.51 7.47
C GLN A 58 -20.69 45.56 6.51
N ARG A 59 -19.44 46.01 6.74
CA ARG A 59 -18.73 46.94 5.83
C ARG A 59 -18.29 46.28 4.52
N LEU A 60 -17.98 44.99 4.55
CA LEU A 60 -17.61 44.22 3.36
C LEU A 60 -18.84 43.87 2.51
N THR A 61 -20.00 43.62 3.12
CA THR A 61 -21.25 43.24 2.44
C THR A 61 -21.55 44.03 1.15
N PRO A 62 -21.57 45.38 1.13
CA PRO A 62 -21.86 46.11 -0.12
C PRO A 62 -20.79 45.88 -1.21
N GLU A 63 -19.53 45.74 -0.84
CA GLU A 63 -18.44 45.45 -1.79
C GLU A 63 -18.47 44.00 -2.27
N TRP A 64 -18.82 43.05 -1.39
CA TRP A 64 -18.99 41.63 -1.73
C TRP A 64 -20.14 41.42 -2.71
N LYS A 65 -21.27 42.11 -2.50
CA LYS A 65 -22.42 42.09 -3.43
C LYS A 65 -22.05 42.65 -4.80
N LYS A 66 -21.37 43.81 -4.85
CA LYS A 66 -20.88 44.39 -6.12
C LYS A 66 -19.94 43.44 -6.85
N ALA A 67 -18.99 42.82 -6.14
CA ALA A 67 -18.07 41.85 -6.72
C ALA A 67 -18.81 40.60 -7.25
N ALA A 68 -19.79 40.08 -6.52
CA ALA A 68 -20.62 38.96 -6.95
C ALA A 68 -21.40 39.28 -8.24
N THR A 69 -22.00 40.47 -8.33
CA THR A 69 -22.70 40.92 -9.54
C THR A 69 -21.74 41.10 -10.71
N ALA A 70 -20.56 41.69 -10.49
CA ALA A 70 -19.56 41.89 -11.55
C ALA A 70 -18.97 40.57 -12.07
N LEU A 71 -18.82 39.56 -11.19
CA LEU A 71 -18.27 38.25 -11.52
C LEU A 71 -19.33 37.24 -11.99
N LYS A 72 -20.61 37.64 -12.06
CA LYS A 72 -21.72 36.76 -12.37
C LYS A 72 -21.51 36.03 -13.71
N GLY A 73 -21.59 34.70 -13.66
CA GLY A 73 -21.37 33.83 -14.81
C GLY A 73 -19.90 33.53 -15.11
N VAL A 74 -18.95 34.18 -14.43
CA VAL A 74 -17.50 34.00 -14.63
C VAL A 74 -16.86 33.30 -13.42
N VAL A 75 -17.16 33.78 -12.21
CA VAL A 75 -16.69 33.21 -10.94
C VAL A 75 -17.86 33.12 -9.97
N LYS A 76 -17.96 32.03 -9.22
CA LYS A 76 -19.01 31.86 -8.21
C LYS A 76 -18.60 32.56 -6.92
N VAL A 77 -19.52 33.33 -6.35
CA VAL A 77 -19.30 34.06 -5.10
C VAL A 77 -20.33 33.60 -4.08
N GLY A 78 -19.85 33.14 -2.93
CA GLY A 78 -20.71 32.63 -1.86
C GLY A 78 -20.38 33.25 -0.51
N ALA A 79 -21.28 33.06 0.44
CA ALA A 79 -21.11 33.49 1.82
C ALA A 79 -21.61 32.42 2.79
N VAL A 80 -20.85 32.20 3.85
CA VAL A 80 -21.15 31.27 4.95
C VAL A 80 -21.27 32.08 6.23
N ASP A 81 -22.43 32.02 6.88
CA ASP A 81 -22.57 32.46 8.27
C ASP A 81 -21.84 31.44 9.18
N ALA A 82 -20.59 31.75 9.48
CA ALA A 82 -19.71 30.90 10.27
C ALA A 82 -19.92 31.08 11.79
N ASP A 83 -20.69 32.08 12.21
CA ASP A 83 -21.17 32.20 13.59
C ASP A 83 -22.26 31.17 13.87
N LYS A 84 -23.17 30.98 12.91
CA LYS A 84 -24.20 29.95 12.92
C LYS A 84 -23.65 28.56 12.56
N HIS A 85 -22.69 28.49 11.64
CA HIS A 85 -22.12 27.25 11.13
C HIS A 85 -20.63 27.10 11.50
N GLN A 86 -20.36 27.12 12.80
CA GLN A 86 -19.00 27.10 13.36
C GLN A 86 -18.17 25.90 12.91
N SER A 87 -18.79 24.73 12.71
CA SER A 87 -18.10 23.54 12.20
C SER A 87 -17.54 23.74 10.80
N LEU A 88 -18.33 24.35 9.90
CA LEU A 88 -17.92 24.65 8.53
C LEU A 88 -16.85 25.75 8.48
N GLY A 89 -16.99 26.79 9.31
CA GLY A 89 -15.93 27.81 9.46
C GLY A 89 -14.64 27.21 10.03
N GLY A 90 -14.75 26.35 11.04
CA GLY A 90 -13.65 25.66 11.68
C GLY A 90 -12.89 24.73 10.73
N GLN A 91 -13.61 24.01 9.86
CA GLN A 91 -13.02 23.14 8.82
C GLN A 91 -12.00 23.86 7.94
N TYR A 92 -12.26 25.13 7.63
CA TYR A 92 -11.36 25.95 6.82
C TYR A 92 -10.44 26.84 7.66
N GLY A 93 -10.34 26.62 8.97
CA GLY A 93 -9.44 27.36 9.84
C GLY A 93 -9.81 28.83 10.01
N VAL A 94 -11.10 29.18 9.92
CA VAL A 94 -11.58 30.55 10.14
C VAL A 94 -11.43 30.89 11.63
N ARG A 95 -10.55 31.84 11.94
CA ARG A 95 -10.26 32.29 13.31
C ARG A 95 -10.80 33.69 13.62
N GLY A 96 -11.37 34.35 12.63
CA GLY A 96 -11.91 35.70 12.76
C GLY A 96 -12.69 36.10 11.52
N PHE A 97 -13.50 37.14 11.65
CA PHE A 97 -14.43 37.56 10.60
C PHE A 97 -14.15 39.00 10.11
N PRO A 98 -14.35 39.27 8.81
CA PRO A 98 -14.58 38.30 7.74
C PRO A 98 -13.28 37.60 7.33
N THR A 99 -13.36 36.32 6.95
CA THR A 99 -12.28 35.59 6.28
C THR A 99 -12.75 35.20 4.88
N ILE A 100 -11.97 35.51 3.85
CA ILE A 100 -12.31 35.17 2.46
C ILE A 100 -11.37 34.06 1.97
N LYS A 101 -11.92 33.05 1.32
CA LYS A 101 -11.18 31.93 0.74
C LYS A 101 -11.47 31.76 -0.74
N ILE A 102 -10.43 31.38 -1.48
CA ILE A 102 -10.46 31.11 -2.92
C ILE A 102 -10.34 29.60 -3.13
N PHE A 103 -11.33 29.00 -3.78
CA PHE A 103 -11.44 27.59 -4.08
C PHE A 103 -11.15 27.35 -5.58
N GLY A 104 -9.86 27.15 -5.87
CA GLY A 104 -9.29 26.95 -7.21
C GLY A 104 -9.53 25.57 -7.81
N ALA A 105 -8.60 25.07 -8.64
CA ALA A 105 -8.73 23.76 -9.29
C ALA A 105 -8.80 22.63 -8.25
N ASN A 106 -7.92 22.69 -7.26
CA ASN A 106 -7.94 21.80 -6.11
C ASN A 106 -8.83 22.40 -5.01
N LYS A 107 -10.07 21.92 -4.93
CA LYS A 107 -11.07 22.37 -3.94
C LYS A 107 -10.70 22.03 -2.49
N ASN A 108 -9.79 21.08 -2.28
CA ASN A 108 -9.32 20.68 -0.95
C ASN A 108 -8.19 21.57 -0.43
N LYS A 109 -7.67 22.48 -1.25
CA LYS A 109 -6.62 23.44 -0.88
C LYS A 109 -7.12 24.87 -1.12
N ALA A 110 -8.13 25.28 -0.35
CA ALA A 110 -8.62 26.65 -0.38
C ALA A 110 -7.53 27.63 0.09
N GLU A 111 -7.31 28.69 -0.68
CA GLU A 111 -6.30 29.70 -0.38
C GLU A 111 -6.93 30.91 0.33
N ASP A 112 -6.22 31.48 1.30
CA ASP A 112 -6.69 32.70 1.97
C ASP A 112 -6.51 33.91 1.07
N TYR A 113 -7.58 34.69 0.93
CA TYR A 113 -7.48 36.01 0.31
C TYR A 113 -7.06 37.05 1.34
N GLN A 114 -5.89 37.67 1.10
CA GLN A 114 -5.29 38.69 1.97
C GLN A 114 -5.25 40.08 1.32
N GLY A 115 -5.96 40.27 0.20
CA GLY A 115 -6.01 41.53 -0.53
C GLY A 115 -6.95 42.57 0.08
N GLY A 116 -7.08 43.70 -0.61
CA GLY A 116 -7.98 44.80 -0.22
C GLY A 116 -9.45 44.38 -0.22
N ARG A 117 -10.24 44.90 0.72
CA ARG A 117 -11.67 44.55 0.86
C ARG A 117 -12.61 45.44 0.03
N THR A 118 -12.13 45.93 -1.12
CA THR A 118 -12.93 46.67 -2.09
C THR A 118 -13.35 45.75 -3.24
N SER A 119 -14.47 46.04 -3.88
CA SER A 119 -14.99 45.24 -4.99
C SER A 119 -13.96 45.11 -6.12
N ASP A 120 -13.25 46.18 -6.49
CA ASP A 120 -12.18 46.14 -7.50
C ASP A 120 -11.06 45.16 -7.13
N ALA A 121 -10.55 45.22 -5.89
CA ALA A 121 -9.46 44.36 -5.44
C ALA A 121 -9.87 42.87 -5.34
N ILE A 122 -11.15 42.61 -5.04
CA ILE A 122 -11.72 41.26 -5.01
C ILE A 122 -11.90 40.72 -6.42
N VAL A 123 -12.40 41.55 -7.35
CA VAL A 123 -12.56 41.19 -8.77
C VAL A 123 -11.20 40.90 -9.41
N ASP A 124 -10.19 41.73 -9.18
CA ASP A 124 -8.84 41.52 -9.71
C ASP A 124 -8.21 40.21 -9.22
N ALA A 125 -8.42 39.89 -7.95
CA ALA A 125 -7.96 38.63 -7.36
C ALA A 125 -8.71 37.42 -7.95
N ALA A 126 -10.03 37.54 -8.13
CA ALA A 126 -10.84 36.50 -8.76
C ALA A 126 -10.40 36.24 -10.22
N LEU A 127 -10.15 37.30 -11.00
CA LEU A 127 -9.67 37.18 -12.37
C LEU A 127 -8.26 36.58 -12.43
N SER A 128 -7.39 36.94 -11.48
CA SER A 128 -6.04 36.36 -11.38
C SER A 128 -6.07 34.87 -11.04
N ALA A 129 -6.90 34.48 -10.07
CA ALA A 129 -7.12 33.08 -9.72
C ALA A 129 -7.78 32.30 -10.87
N LEU A 130 -8.69 32.93 -11.62
CA LEU A 130 -9.32 32.32 -12.79
C LEU A 130 -8.32 32.09 -13.92
N ARG A 131 -7.44 33.05 -14.20
CA ARG A 131 -6.34 32.87 -15.17
C ARG A 131 -5.45 31.69 -14.78
N SER A 132 -5.14 31.55 -13.48
CA SER A 132 -4.38 30.40 -12.96
C SER A 132 -5.13 29.09 -13.19
N LEU A 133 -6.42 29.03 -12.85
CA LEU A 133 -7.29 27.87 -13.06
C LEU A 133 -7.38 27.47 -14.55
N VAL A 134 -7.55 28.44 -15.45
CA VAL A 134 -7.59 28.19 -16.90
C VAL A 134 -6.24 27.67 -17.39
N LYS A 135 -5.12 28.24 -16.93
CA LYS A 135 -3.78 27.77 -17.28
C LYS A 135 -3.53 26.34 -16.80
N GLU A 136 -3.97 26.00 -15.59
CA GLU A 136 -3.87 24.64 -15.04
C GLU A 136 -4.63 23.63 -15.91
N ARG A 137 -5.87 23.97 -16.32
CA ARG A 137 -6.66 23.14 -17.25
C ARG A 137 -6.02 22.97 -18.61
N LEU A 138 -5.52 24.07 -19.21
CA LEU A 138 -4.85 24.04 -20.51
C LEU A 138 -3.58 23.17 -20.49
N SER A 139 -2.92 23.07 -19.33
CA SER A 139 -1.74 22.23 -19.17
C SER A 139 -2.03 20.73 -19.06
N GLY A 140 -3.28 20.29 -19.26
CA GLY A 140 -3.68 18.87 -19.16
C GLY A 140 -3.66 18.32 -17.73
N ARG A 141 -3.47 19.19 -16.74
CA ARG A 141 -3.65 18.89 -15.31
C ARG A 141 -5.15 18.92 -15.01
N SER A 142 -5.92 17.97 -15.56
CA SER A 142 -7.25 17.70 -15.01
C SER A 142 -7.06 17.25 -13.56
N GLY A 143 -7.78 17.88 -12.63
CA GLY A 143 -7.62 17.79 -11.16
C GLY A 143 -7.43 16.39 -10.59
N GLY A 144 -6.22 15.90 -10.74
CA GLY A 144 -5.70 14.62 -10.29
C GLY A 144 -4.20 14.83 -10.11
N TYR A 145 -3.81 14.92 -8.84
CA TYR A 145 -2.45 14.81 -8.31
C TYR A 145 -1.30 14.90 -9.31
N SER A 146 -0.61 16.04 -9.30
CA SER A 146 0.82 16.07 -9.52
C SER A 146 1.36 17.29 -8.81
N SER A 147 2.18 17.09 -7.77
CA SER A 147 3.03 18.13 -7.21
C SER A 147 4.38 18.04 -7.89
N GLY A 148 4.79 19.13 -8.53
CA GLY A 148 6.15 19.29 -9.02
C GLY A 148 6.43 20.76 -9.30
N LYS A 149 7.03 21.46 -8.33
CA LYS A 149 8.41 21.96 -8.46
C LYS A 149 8.87 22.78 -7.26
N GLN A 150 9.98 22.32 -6.69
CA GLN A 150 11.22 23.05 -6.39
C GLN A 150 11.15 24.45 -5.75
N SER A 151 11.49 24.49 -4.45
CA SER A 151 12.67 25.14 -3.84
C SER A 151 12.33 25.40 -2.36
N ARG A 152 13.13 25.09 -1.35
CA ARG A 152 14.59 25.04 -1.22
C ARG A 152 15.01 23.90 -0.28
N GLU A 153 16.25 23.51 -0.48
CA GLU A 153 17.08 22.54 0.21
C GLU A 153 17.06 22.68 1.74
N SER A 154 16.48 21.69 2.42
CA SER A 154 16.97 21.16 3.69
C SER A 154 16.41 19.75 3.84
N GLY A 155 17.29 18.78 4.08
CA GLY A 155 17.00 17.35 3.98
C GLY A 155 15.82 16.90 4.85
N GLY A 156 14.77 16.42 4.19
CA GLY A 156 13.63 15.73 4.78
C GLY A 156 12.90 14.97 3.67
N GLY A 157 12.69 13.66 3.85
CA GLY A 157 12.19 12.75 2.82
C GLY A 157 10.91 13.26 2.14
N ASP A 158 10.88 13.20 0.82
CA ASP A 158 9.67 13.49 0.05
C ASP A 158 8.51 12.60 0.52
N LYS A 159 7.33 13.17 0.81
CA LYS A 159 6.09 12.45 1.15
C LYS A 159 5.52 11.58 0.01
N LYS A 160 6.32 11.20 -0.98
CA LYS A 160 5.85 10.51 -2.19
C LYS A 160 5.23 9.15 -1.90
N ASP A 161 5.64 8.50 -0.82
CA ASP A 161 5.26 7.11 -0.52
C ASP A 161 4.29 6.96 0.65
N VAL A 162 3.93 8.05 1.35
CA VAL A 162 2.85 8.05 2.33
C VAL A 162 1.53 8.23 1.59
N ILE A 163 0.62 7.27 1.75
CA ILE A 163 -0.67 7.28 1.07
C ILE A 163 -1.69 8.03 1.93
N GLU A 164 -2.20 9.15 1.42
CA GLU A 164 -3.30 9.86 2.09
C GLU A 164 -4.62 9.12 1.87
N LEU A 165 -5.31 8.81 2.95
CA LEU A 165 -6.59 8.11 2.95
C LEU A 165 -7.70 9.02 3.50
N THR A 166 -8.90 8.80 2.98
CA THR A 166 -10.12 9.52 3.31
C THR A 166 -11.24 8.55 3.63
N ASP A 167 -12.33 9.05 4.20
CA ASP A 167 -13.54 8.26 4.47
C ASP A 167 -13.99 7.44 3.23
N ASP A 168 -13.89 8.01 2.02
CA ASP A 168 -14.31 7.36 0.77
C ASP A 168 -13.31 6.33 0.21
N SER A 169 -12.03 6.48 0.53
CA SER A 169 -10.95 5.69 -0.07
C SER A 169 -10.43 4.57 0.84
N PHE A 170 -10.70 4.67 2.14
CA PHE A 170 -10.15 3.77 3.15
C PHE A 170 -10.56 2.32 2.92
N ASP A 171 -11.85 2.02 2.83
CA ASP A 171 -12.32 0.62 2.75
C ASP A 171 -11.84 -0.07 1.47
N LYS A 172 -11.84 0.67 0.35
CA LYS A 172 -11.32 0.17 -0.93
C LYS A 172 -9.83 -0.12 -0.88
N ASN A 173 -9.03 0.74 -0.26
CA ASN A 173 -7.58 0.64 -0.31
C ASN A 173 -7.00 -0.24 0.81
N VAL A 174 -7.59 -0.19 2.00
CA VAL A 174 -7.09 -0.83 3.22
C VAL A 174 -7.83 -2.13 3.49
N ILE A 175 -9.16 -2.07 3.68
CA ILE A 175 -9.95 -3.24 4.12
C ILE A 175 -10.01 -4.32 3.04
N ASN A 176 -10.15 -3.93 1.77
CA ASN A 176 -10.19 -4.86 0.65
C ASN A 176 -8.80 -5.19 0.07
N SER A 177 -7.72 -4.90 0.80
CA SER A 177 -6.34 -5.14 0.37
C SER A 177 -5.80 -6.48 0.87
N ASP A 178 -4.95 -7.13 0.07
CA ASP A 178 -4.08 -8.22 0.53
C ASP A 178 -2.77 -7.72 1.15
N ASN A 179 -2.56 -6.40 1.19
CA ASN A 179 -1.36 -5.80 1.79
C ASN A 179 -1.60 -5.44 3.25
N VAL A 180 -0.52 -5.41 4.04
CA VAL A 180 -0.57 -4.88 5.40
C VAL A 180 -0.49 -3.36 5.37
N TRP A 181 -1.33 -2.69 6.16
CA TRP A 181 -1.36 -1.23 6.24
C TRP A 181 -1.06 -0.76 7.66
N MET A 182 -0.13 0.18 7.77
CA MET A 182 0.05 0.98 8.97
C MET A 182 -0.52 2.37 8.67
N VAL A 183 -1.54 2.80 9.41
CA VAL A 183 -2.23 4.07 9.17
C VAL A 183 -2.04 4.99 10.35
N GLU A 184 -1.44 6.16 10.11
CA GLU A 184 -1.39 7.26 11.06
C GLU A 184 -2.68 8.08 10.99
N PHE A 185 -3.40 8.18 12.11
CA PHE A 185 -4.48 9.14 12.31
C PHE A 185 -3.90 10.38 12.98
N TYR A 186 -3.93 11.51 12.27
CA TYR A 186 -3.26 12.74 12.70
C TYR A 186 -4.20 13.95 12.69
N ALA A 187 -3.72 15.06 13.28
CA ALA A 187 -4.33 16.37 13.19
C ALA A 187 -3.30 17.42 12.74
N PRO A 188 -3.61 18.30 11.75
CA PRO A 188 -2.62 19.23 11.17
C PRO A 188 -2.01 20.24 12.17
N TRP A 189 -2.70 20.50 13.26
CA TRP A 189 -2.27 21.44 14.30
C TRP A 189 -1.50 20.75 15.43
N CYS A 190 -1.44 19.42 15.49
CA CYS A 190 -0.79 18.68 16.56
C CYS A 190 0.73 18.69 16.41
N GLY A 191 1.45 19.19 17.42
CA GLY A 191 2.91 19.24 17.43
C GLY A 191 3.56 17.85 17.37
N HIS A 192 2.98 16.85 18.04
CA HIS A 192 3.50 15.48 18.00
C HIS A 192 3.35 14.83 16.61
N CYS A 193 2.29 15.15 15.87
CA CYS A 193 2.11 14.67 14.50
C CYS A 193 3.13 15.31 13.56
N LYS A 194 3.36 16.63 13.68
CA LYS A 194 4.38 17.34 12.89
C LYS A 194 5.79 16.78 13.12
N ASN A 195 6.08 16.29 14.32
CA ASN A 195 7.36 15.66 14.63
C ASN A 195 7.47 14.24 14.06
N LEU A 196 6.36 13.50 13.97
CA LEU A 196 6.31 12.15 13.42
C LEU A 196 6.35 12.16 11.88
N GLU A 197 5.71 13.14 11.25
CA GLU A 197 5.60 13.29 9.80
C GLU A 197 6.91 13.02 9.00
N PRO A 198 8.08 13.60 9.33
CA PRO A 198 9.32 13.31 8.61
C PRO A 198 9.82 11.86 8.81
N GLU A 199 9.67 11.30 10.01
CA GLU A 199 10.05 9.92 10.33
C GLU A 199 9.13 8.93 9.60
N TRP A 200 7.82 9.21 9.57
CA TRP A 200 6.80 8.42 8.90
C TRP A 200 7.01 8.41 7.38
N ALA A 201 7.31 9.56 6.78
CA ALA A 201 7.58 9.67 5.36
C ALA A 201 8.85 8.90 4.94
N ALA A 202 9.93 9.04 5.71
CA ALA A 202 11.16 8.31 5.44
C ALA A 202 10.98 6.79 5.62
N ALA A 203 10.24 6.37 6.66
CA ALA A 203 9.90 4.97 6.85
C ALA A 203 9.04 4.43 5.70
N ALA A 204 8.08 5.20 5.19
CA ALA A 204 7.19 4.76 4.11
C ALA A 204 7.96 4.41 2.82
N THR A 205 8.94 5.24 2.43
CA THR A 205 9.79 4.97 1.27
C THR A 205 10.60 3.70 1.45
N GLU A 206 11.27 3.54 2.59
CA GLU A 206 12.12 2.38 2.86
C GLU A 206 11.33 1.08 3.00
N VAL A 207 10.19 1.12 3.70
CA VAL A 207 9.28 -0.03 3.84
C VAL A 207 8.73 -0.46 2.48
N LYS A 208 8.33 0.49 1.63
CA LYS A 208 7.84 0.18 0.28
C LYS A 208 8.91 -0.51 -0.55
N GLU A 209 10.16 -0.06 -0.49
CA GLU A 209 11.28 -0.68 -1.22
C GLU A 209 11.58 -2.09 -0.68
N GLN A 210 11.75 -2.24 0.64
CA GLN A 210 12.15 -3.52 1.24
C GLN A 210 11.05 -4.58 1.18
N THR A 211 9.78 -4.20 1.26
CA THR A 211 8.63 -5.12 1.21
C THR A 211 8.04 -5.26 -0.17
N LYS A 212 8.64 -4.63 -1.21
CA LYS A 212 8.08 -4.54 -2.57
C LYS A 212 6.61 -4.07 -2.57
N GLY A 213 6.28 -3.14 -1.67
CA GLY A 213 4.94 -2.56 -1.52
C GLY A 213 3.90 -3.45 -0.82
N LYS A 214 4.31 -4.56 -0.19
CA LYS A 214 3.42 -5.46 0.55
C LYS A 214 3.05 -4.94 1.94
N VAL A 215 3.87 -4.04 2.50
CA VAL A 215 3.51 -3.22 3.66
C VAL A 215 3.47 -1.76 3.24
N LYS A 216 2.40 -1.05 3.62
CA LYS A 216 2.13 0.31 3.21
C LYS A 216 1.90 1.21 4.41
N LEU A 217 2.48 2.40 4.37
CA LEU A 217 2.24 3.45 5.35
C LEU A 217 1.28 4.47 4.76
N ALA A 218 0.28 4.82 5.54
CA ALA A 218 -0.76 5.78 5.16
C ALA A 218 -0.97 6.81 6.25
N ALA A 219 -1.61 7.91 5.88
CA ALA A 219 -2.02 8.97 6.80
C ALA A 219 -3.50 9.30 6.56
N VAL A 220 -4.20 9.62 7.64
CA VAL A 220 -5.60 10.08 7.65
C VAL A 220 -5.66 11.32 8.53
N ASP A 221 -6.06 12.45 7.94
CA ASP A 221 -6.47 13.62 8.72
C ASP A 221 -7.80 13.31 9.42
N ALA A 222 -7.70 12.91 10.68
CA ALA A 222 -8.85 12.54 11.50
C ALA A 222 -9.70 13.75 11.92
N THR A 223 -9.22 14.98 11.70
CA THR A 223 -10.02 16.19 11.94
C THR A 223 -11.06 16.42 10.85
N VAL A 224 -10.78 15.94 9.64
CA VAL A 224 -11.70 15.97 8.50
C VAL A 224 -12.47 14.66 8.37
N ASN A 225 -11.81 13.52 8.55
CA ASN A 225 -12.38 12.18 8.36
C ASN A 225 -12.97 11.62 9.67
N GLN A 226 -14.00 12.30 10.18
CA GLN A 226 -14.60 12.02 11.49
C GLN A 226 -15.30 10.64 11.53
N MET A 227 -15.78 10.13 10.39
CA MET A 227 -16.41 8.80 10.34
C MET A 227 -15.38 7.70 10.58
N LEU A 228 -14.22 7.76 9.93
CA LEU A 228 -13.10 6.86 10.22
C LEU A 228 -12.57 7.02 11.65
N ALA A 229 -12.41 8.27 12.12
CA ALA A 229 -11.94 8.54 13.48
C ALA A 229 -12.89 7.91 14.53
N GLY A 230 -14.21 8.06 14.35
CA GLY A 230 -15.22 7.43 15.19
C GLY A 230 -15.23 5.91 15.07
N ARG A 231 -15.18 5.38 13.83
CA ARG A 231 -15.20 3.93 13.54
C ARG A 231 -14.07 3.18 14.25
N TYR A 232 -12.88 3.75 14.26
CA TYR A 232 -11.71 3.13 14.87
C TYR A 232 -11.38 3.69 16.27
N GLY A 233 -12.27 4.48 16.86
CA GLY A 233 -12.14 4.93 18.24
C GLY A 233 -10.91 5.81 18.50
N ILE A 234 -10.55 6.68 17.56
CA ILE A 234 -9.40 7.58 17.68
C ILE A 234 -9.72 8.67 18.71
N ARG A 235 -8.99 8.66 19.84
CA ARG A 235 -9.21 9.56 20.99
C ARG A 235 -8.12 10.61 21.18
N GLY A 236 -7.01 10.50 20.47
CA GLY A 236 -5.86 11.38 20.58
C GLY A 236 -4.98 11.28 19.34
N PHE A 237 -4.01 12.18 19.24
CA PHE A 237 -3.14 12.26 18.06
C PHE A 237 -1.65 12.36 18.44
N PRO A 238 -0.75 11.74 17.66
CA PRO A 238 -1.05 10.76 16.61
C PRO A 238 -1.46 9.41 17.23
N THR A 239 -2.34 8.69 16.54
CA THR A 239 -2.63 7.26 16.80
C THR A 239 -2.32 6.48 15.55
N ILE A 240 -1.51 5.42 15.67
CA ILE A 240 -1.18 4.55 14.54
C ILE A 240 -1.89 3.22 14.74
N LYS A 241 -2.58 2.75 13.70
CA LYS A 241 -3.23 1.44 13.67
C LYS A 241 -2.71 0.57 12.55
N ILE A 242 -2.67 -0.74 12.80
CA ILE A 242 -2.24 -1.75 11.86
C ILE A 242 -3.48 -2.51 11.36
N PHE A 243 -3.60 -2.67 10.05
CA PHE A 243 -4.69 -3.36 9.38
C PHE A 243 -4.12 -4.51 8.55
N GLN A 244 -4.65 -5.70 8.78
CA GLN A 244 -4.28 -6.95 8.11
C GLN A 244 -5.56 -7.65 7.65
N LYS A 245 -5.50 -8.34 6.52
CA LYS A 245 -6.69 -9.01 5.96
C LYS A 245 -7.12 -10.17 6.87
N GLY A 246 -8.38 -10.14 7.30
CA GLY A 246 -8.96 -11.19 8.14
C GLY A 246 -8.63 -11.07 9.63
N GLU A 247 -7.95 -10.01 10.06
CA GLU A 247 -7.68 -9.72 11.47
C GLU A 247 -8.33 -8.38 11.88
N ASP A 248 -8.65 -8.26 13.17
CA ASP A 248 -9.13 -6.99 13.73
C ASP A 248 -7.97 -5.96 13.78
N PRO A 249 -8.24 -4.67 13.51
CA PRO A 249 -7.21 -3.64 13.58
C PRO A 249 -6.63 -3.48 14.99
N VAL A 250 -5.30 -3.44 15.09
CA VAL A 250 -4.58 -3.30 16.36
C VAL A 250 -3.84 -1.97 16.46
N ASP A 251 -3.70 -1.46 17.68
CA ASP A 251 -2.89 -0.26 17.94
C ASP A 251 -1.39 -0.57 17.83
N TYR A 252 -0.65 0.40 17.30
CA TYR A 252 0.81 0.37 17.32
C TYR A 252 1.34 1.11 18.56
N ASP A 253 1.91 0.35 19.49
CA ASP A 253 2.47 0.86 20.75
C ASP A 253 4.00 1.01 20.71
N GLY A 254 4.63 0.85 19.53
CA GLY A 254 6.07 0.97 19.37
C GLY A 254 6.58 2.42 19.34
N GLY A 255 7.90 2.56 19.24
CA GLY A 255 8.55 3.86 19.16
C GLY A 255 8.19 4.64 17.89
N ARG A 256 8.27 5.97 17.97
CA ARG A 256 7.90 6.88 16.86
C ARG A 256 9.09 7.32 16.01
N THR A 257 10.21 6.61 16.10
CA THR A 257 11.39 6.85 15.26
C THR A 257 11.26 6.06 13.96
N ARG A 258 11.90 6.53 12.88
CA ARG A 258 11.96 5.82 11.60
C ARG A 258 12.39 4.37 11.77
N SER A 259 13.41 4.09 12.58
CA SER A 259 13.92 2.74 12.81
C SER A 259 12.89 1.82 13.46
N ASP A 260 12.14 2.31 14.45
CA ASP A 260 11.12 1.52 15.14
C ASP A 260 9.93 1.20 14.23
N ILE A 261 9.55 2.16 13.40
CA ILE A 261 8.46 2.02 12.42
C ILE A 261 8.86 1.01 11.34
N ILE A 262 10.07 1.12 10.78
CA ILE A 262 10.58 0.16 9.79
C ILE A 262 10.68 -1.24 10.38
N ALA A 263 11.26 -1.38 11.57
CA ALA A 263 11.39 -2.68 12.24
C ALA A 263 10.03 -3.34 12.39
N ARG A 264 9.01 -2.61 12.88
CA ARG A 264 7.66 -3.15 13.00
C ARG A 264 7.05 -3.51 11.65
N ALA A 265 7.23 -2.67 10.63
CA ALA A 265 6.72 -2.94 9.29
C ALA A 265 7.35 -4.21 8.67
N LEU A 266 8.64 -4.45 8.89
CA LEU A 266 9.32 -5.67 8.42
C LEU A 266 8.89 -6.92 9.20
N ASP A 267 8.62 -6.79 10.50
CA ASP A 267 8.03 -7.89 11.28
C ASP A 267 6.64 -8.24 10.74
N LEU A 268 5.79 -7.23 10.51
CA LEU A 268 4.47 -7.41 9.90
C LEU A 268 4.55 -8.03 8.52
N PHE A 269 5.51 -7.62 7.70
CA PHE A 269 5.73 -8.22 6.39
C PHE A 269 6.05 -9.71 6.50
N SER A 270 6.90 -10.07 7.46
CA SER A 270 7.33 -11.45 7.69
C SER A 270 6.21 -12.32 8.27
N ASP A 271 5.38 -11.76 9.15
CA ASP A 271 4.23 -12.44 9.77
C ASP A 271 3.12 -12.72 8.76
N ASN A 272 2.94 -11.82 7.77
CA ASN A 272 1.95 -11.93 6.68
C ASN A 272 2.56 -12.43 5.38
N ALA A 273 3.71 -13.08 5.44
CA ALA A 273 4.28 -13.75 4.28
C ALA A 273 3.23 -14.71 3.68
N PRO A 274 3.01 -14.69 2.34
CA PRO A 274 2.12 -15.65 1.72
C PRO A 274 2.60 -17.08 2.02
N PRO A 275 1.69 -18.07 2.03
CA PRO A 275 2.08 -19.46 2.13
C PRO A 275 3.18 -19.78 1.10
N PRO A 276 4.26 -20.44 1.51
CA PRO A 276 5.36 -20.73 0.60
C PRO A 276 4.91 -21.73 -0.46
N GLU A 277 5.21 -21.43 -1.72
CA GLU A 277 4.96 -22.34 -2.83
C GLU A 277 6.14 -23.31 -2.97
N LEU A 278 5.83 -24.60 -3.08
CA LEU A 278 6.79 -25.67 -3.38
C LEU A 278 6.62 -26.06 -4.85
N LEU A 279 7.56 -25.64 -5.71
CA LEU A 279 7.45 -25.84 -7.15
C LEU A 279 8.39 -26.95 -7.64
N GLU A 280 7.94 -27.70 -8.65
CA GLU A 280 8.78 -28.65 -9.36
C GLU A 280 9.66 -27.92 -10.39
N ILE A 281 10.94 -28.29 -10.48
CA ILE A 281 11.86 -27.74 -11.48
C ILE A 281 11.58 -28.41 -12.83
N ILE A 282 10.59 -27.87 -13.54
CA ILE A 282 10.18 -28.32 -14.87
C ILE A 282 10.84 -27.54 -16.01
N SER A 283 11.44 -26.39 -15.71
CA SER A 283 12.10 -25.53 -16.71
C SER A 283 13.10 -24.57 -16.06
N GLU A 284 13.96 -23.98 -16.89
CA GLU A 284 14.94 -22.98 -16.47
C GLU A 284 14.27 -21.73 -15.87
N ASP A 285 13.10 -21.35 -16.39
CA ASP A 285 12.35 -20.18 -15.92
C ASP A 285 11.84 -20.36 -14.48
N VAL A 286 11.39 -21.57 -14.12
CA VAL A 286 10.94 -21.87 -12.75
C VAL A 286 12.10 -21.75 -11.76
N LEU A 287 13.27 -22.32 -12.12
CA LEU A 287 14.46 -22.22 -11.28
C LEU A 287 14.91 -20.78 -11.10
N LYS A 288 15.08 -20.03 -12.20
CA LYS A 288 15.57 -18.65 -12.17
C LYS A 288 14.62 -17.72 -11.45
N THR A 289 13.33 -17.73 -11.82
CA THR A 289 12.33 -16.83 -11.24
C THR A 289 12.23 -17.05 -9.73
N THR A 290 12.28 -18.30 -9.28
CA THR A 290 12.25 -18.62 -7.85
C THR A 290 13.57 -18.23 -7.18
N CYS A 291 14.71 -18.74 -7.63
CA CYS A 291 15.96 -18.53 -6.91
C CYS A 291 16.48 -17.08 -6.95
N ASP A 292 16.16 -16.29 -7.99
CA ASP A 292 16.53 -14.87 -8.08
C ASP A 292 15.64 -13.96 -7.23
N ALA A 293 14.38 -14.36 -7.01
CA ALA A 293 13.45 -13.60 -6.17
C ALA A 293 13.80 -13.67 -4.67
N HIS A 294 14.57 -14.68 -4.25
CA HIS A 294 14.81 -15.03 -2.86
C HIS A 294 16.30 -14.89 -2.45
N GLN A 295 16.56 -14.82 -1.13
CA GLN A 295 17.94 -14.80 -0.63
C GLN A 295 18.58 -16.19 -0.69
N LEU A 296 17.79 -17.21 -0.36
CA LEU A 296 18.15 -18.62 -0.45
C LEU A 296 17.04 -19.35 -1.18
N CYS A 297 17.45 -20.36 -1.95
CA CYS A 297 16.62 -21.27 -2.71
C CYS A 297 16.89 -22.67 -2.18
N ILE A 298 15.92 -23.29 -1.53
CA ILE A 298 16.02 -24.66 -1.01
C ILE A 298 15.59 -25.60 -2.12
N ILE A 299 16.52 -26.40 -2.62
CA ILE A 299 16.33 -27.34 -3.73
C ILE A 299 16.45 -28.75 -3.16
N SER A 300 15.42 -29.58 -3.34
CA SER A 300 15.48 -31.00 -3.00
C SER A 300 15.44 -31.87 -4.24
N VAL A 301 16.25 -32.92 -4.24
CA VAL A 301 16.23 -33.96 -5.27
C VAL A 301 15.66 -35.21 -4.64
N LEU A 302 14.45 -35.57 -5.06
CA LEU A 302 13.70 -36.68 -4.49
C LEU A 302 13.98 -37.97 -5.28
N PRO A 303 13.86 -39.15 -4.66
CA PRO A 303 13.98 -40.42 -5.37
C PRO A 303 13.03 -40.50 -6.58
N HIS A 304 13.41 -41.34 -7.54
CA HIS A 304 12.59 -41.60 -8.72
C HIS A 304 11.21 -42.13 -8.32
N ILE A 305 10.17 -41.81 -9.10
CA ILE A 305 8.79 -42.18 -8.74
C ILE A 305 8.62 -43.70 -8.64
N LEU A 306 9.34 -44.47 -9.44
CA LEU A 306 9.32 -45.94 -9.42
C LEU A 306 9.88 -46.54 -8.14
N ASP A 307 10.76 -45.83 -7.42
CA ASP A 307 11.36 -46.34 -6.18
C ASP A 307 10.46 -46.15 -4.95
N THR A 308 9.64 -45.10 -4.98
CA THR A 308 8.91 -44.61 -3.80
C THR A 308 7.40 -44.59 -3.96
N GLY A 309 6.91 -44.62 -5.20
CA GLY A 309 5.52 -44.34 -5.53
C GLY A 309 5.09 -42.91 -5.16
N ALA A 310 3.87 -42.57 -5.54
CA ALA A 310 3.23 -41.30 -5.24
C ALA A 310 3.12 -41.07 -3.73
N SER A 311 2.83 -42.12 -2.95
CA SER A 311 2.76 -42.02 -1.49
C SER A 311 4.10 -41.63 -0.88
N GLY A 312 5.20 -42.24 -1.33
CA GLY A 312 6.54 -41.92 -0.82
C GLY A 312 6.96 -40.50 -1.21
N ARG A 313 6.77 -40.11 -2.48
CA ARG A 313 7.01 -38.73 -2.95
C ARG A 313 6.23 -37.70 -2.14
N ASN A 314 4.91 -37.90 -1.99
CA ASN A 314 4.05 -36.99 -1.22
C ASN A 314 4.52 -36.86 0.24
N SER A 315 5.02 -37.94 0.86
CA SER A 315 5.56 -37.85 2.22
C SER A 315 6.79 -36.93 2.32
N TYR A 316 7.65 -36.90 1.31
CA TYR A 316 8.79 -35.98 1.27
C TYR A 316 8.33 -34.53 1.00
N LEU A 317 7.39 -34.34 0.08
CA LEU A 317 6.81 -33.03 -0.21
C LEU A 317 6.12 -32.45 1.02
N ASP A 318 5.40 -33.26 1.80
CA ASP A 318 4.76 -32.85 3.05
C ASP A 318 5.79 -32.36 4.08
N VAL A 319 6.91 -33.07 4.23
CA VAL A 319 8.01 -32.63 5.11
C VAL A 319 8.56 -31.30 4.63
N MET A 320 8.78 -31.14 3.32
CA MET A 320 9.25 -29.87 2.75
C MET A 320 8.26 -28.73 2.98
N LEU A 321 6.95 -28.95 2.76
CA LEU A 321 5.89 -27.96 2.98
C LEU A 321 5.81 -27.55 4.45
N LYS A 322 5.90 -28.50 5.40
CA LYS A 322 5.95 -28.17 6.84
C LYS A 322 7.15 -27.31 7.19
N MET A 323 8.32 -27.61 6.61
CA MET A 323 9.52 -26.80 6.83
C MET A 323 9.41 -25.43 6.16
N ALA A 324 8.83 -25.36 4.97
CA ALA A 324 8.56 -24.11 4.29
C ALA A 324 7.66 -23.20 5.14
N GLU A 325 6.55 -23.72 5.66
CA GLU A 325 5.64 -22.97 6.53
C GLU A 325 6.33 -22.51 7.82
N LYS A 326 7.10 -23.41 8.46
CA LYS A 326 7.87 -23.07 9.67
C LYS A 326 8.87 -21.94 9.45
N TYR A 327 9.48 -21.88 8.27
CA TYR A 327 10.48 -20.88 7.90
C TYR A 327 9.93 -19.76 6.98
N LYS A 328 8.61 -19.61 6.84
CA LYS A 328 7.99 -18.63 5.92
C LYS A 328 8.49 -17.20 6.11
N LYS A 329 8.78 -16.80 7.35
CA LYS A 329 9.35 -15.48 7.70
C LYS A 329 10.71 -15.22 7.05
N LYS A 330 11.43 -16.26 6.62
CA LYS A 330 12.71 -16.15 5.92
C LYS A 330 12.56 -15.89 4.42
N MET A 331 11.35 -16.03 3.87
CA MET A 331 11.05 -15.78 2.45
C MET A 331 12.05 -16.50 1.53
N TRP A 332 12.34 -17.77 1.82
CA TRP A 332 13.16 -18.62 0.95
C TRP A 332 12.31 -19.22 -0.17
N GLY A 333 12.92 -19.44 -1.32
CA GLY A 333 12.31 -20.19 -2.41
C GLY A 333 12.40 -21.69 -2.14
N TRP A 334 11.38 -22.46 -2.53
CA TRP A 334 11.32 -23.90 -2.30
C TRP A 334 11.07 -24.61 -3.62
N LEU A 335 12.01 -25.47 -3.98
CA LEU A 335 11.99 -26.21 -5.24
C LEU A 335 12.28 -27.68 -4.98
N TRP A 336 11.74 -28.53 -5.84
CA TRP A 336 12.10 -29.94 -5.89
C TRP A 336 12.23 -30.44 -7.33
N THR A 337 12.94 -31.54 -7.51
CA THR A 337 13.01 -32.27 -8.78
C THR A 337 13.19 -33.75 -8.51
N GLU A 338 12.82 -34.58 -9.47
CA GLU A 338 13.09 -36.01 -9.43
C GLU A 338 14.57 -36.29 -9.74
N ALA A 339 15.15 -37.26 -9.03
CA ALA A 339 16.48 -37.77 -9.30
C ALA A 339 16.63 -38.21 -10.76
N GLY A 340 17.67 -37.70 -11.43
CA GLY A 340 17.97 -37.98 -12.83
C GLY A 340 17.27 -37.04 -13.81
N SER A 341 16.19 -36.36 -13.43
CA SER A 341 15.51 -35.40 -14.30
C SER A 341 16.35 -34.14 -14.59
N GLN A 342 17.24 -33.76 -13.66
CA GLN A 342 18.08 -32.56 -13.78
C GLN A 342 19.55 -32.88 -13.47
N SER A 343 20.14 -33.82 -14.22
CA SER A 343 21.50 -34.35 -13.97
C SER A 343 22.61 -33.28 -13.90
N ASP A 344 22.51 -32.22 -14.71
CA ASP A 344 23.49 -31.13 -14.71
C ASP A 344 23.40 -30.27 -13.44
N LEU A 345 22.18 -30.07 -12.93
CA LEU A 345 21.91 -29.40 -11.65
C LEU A 345 22.45 -30.22 -10.48
N GLU A 346 22.14 -31.51 -10.46
CA GLU A 346 22.61 -32.44 -9.45
C GLU A 346 24.14 -32.45 -9.39
N SER A 347 24.79 -32.61 -10.55
CA SER A 347 26.26 -32.60 -10.66
C SER A 347 26.86 -31.28 -10.17
N SER A 348 26.26 -30.15 -10.52
CA SER A 348 26.73 -28.81 -10.11
C SER A 348 26.57 -28.52 -8.62
N LEU A 349 25.65 -29.22 -7.97
CA LEU A 349 25.42 -29.18 -6.52
C LEU A 349 26.13 -30.35 -5.80
N GLY A 350 26.87 -31.20 -6.49
CA GLY A 350 27.52 -32.37 -5.91
C GLY A 350 26.53 -33.40 -5.32
N ILE A 351 25.32 -33.45 -5.88
CA ILE A 351 24.26 -34.40 -5.54
C ILE A 351 24.38 -35.62 -6.48
N GLY A 352 24.00 -36.81 -5.98
CA GLY A 352 24.04 -38.08 -6.71
C GLY A 352 25.00 -39.11 -6.10
N GLY A 353 26.07 -38.68 -5.43
CA GLY A 353 27.06 -39.58 -4.82
C GLY A 353 26.62 -40.23 -3.49
N PHE A 354 25.70 -39.61 -2.75
CA PHE A 354 25.26 -40.04 -1.42
C PHE A 354 23.84 -40.66 -1.41
N GLY A 355 23.23 -40.81 -2.59
CA GLY A 355 21.84 -41.26 -2.74
C GLY A 355 20.80 -40.15 -2.57
N TYR A 356 19.53 -40.54 -2.71
CA TYR A 356 18.35 -39.68 -2.62
C TYR A 356 17.46 -40.13 -1.45
N PRO A 357 16.67 -39.23 -0.84
CA PRO A 357 16.55 -37.80 -1.14
C PRO A 357 17.77 -36.97 -0.70
N ALA A 358 18.04 -35.90 -1.44
CA ALA A 358 19.09 -34.92 -1.15
C ALA A 358 18.54 -33.49 -1.11
N MET A 359 19.19 -32.58 -0.38
CA MET A 359 18.78 -31.18 -0.30
C MET A 359 19.99 -30.24 -0.32
N ALA A 360 19.87 -29.16 -1.07
CA ALA A 360 20.82 -28.05 -1.11
C ALA A 360 20.11 -26.72 -0.83
N ALA A 361 20.76 -25.85 -0.06
CA ALA A 361 20.37 -24.45 0.04
C ALA A 361 21.32 -23.62 -0.83
N VAL A 362 20.78 -22.97 -1.86
CA VAL A 362 21.55 -22.23 -2.86
C VAL A 362 21.34 -20.73 -2.71
N ASN A 363 22.43 -19.97 -2.75
CA ASN A 363 22.40 -18.53 -2.91
C ASN A 363 22.78 -18.18 -4.35
N ALA A 364 21.77 -17.89 -5.18
CA ALA A 364 21.93 -17.58 -6.60
C ALA A 364 22.87 -16.38 -6.84
N ARG A 365 22.76 -15.33 -6.03
CA ARG A 365 23.58 -14.12 -6.17
C ARG A 365 25.06 -14.34 -5.87
N LYS A 366 25.38 -15.22 -4.92
CA LYS A 366 26.76 -15.54 -4.53
C LYS A 366 27.30 -16.78 -5.23
N MET A 367 26.47 -17.50 -5.99
CA MET A 367 26.78 -18.79 -6.60
C MET A 367 27.41 -19.78 -5.61
N LYS A 368 26.82 -19.87 -4.42
CA LYS A 368 27.25 -20.78 -3.35
C LYS A 368 26.08 -21.63 -2.88
N PHE A 369 26.35 -22.86 -2.47
CA PHE A 369 25.36 -23.73 -1.86
C PHE A 369 25.89 -24.40 -0.60
N ALA A 370 24.98 -24.87 0.24
CA ALA A 370 25.26 -25.78 1.35
C ALA A 370 24.41 -27.04 1.18
N LEU A 371 24.98 -28.21 1.45
CA LEU A 371 24.24 -29.48 1.41
C LEU A 371 23.75 -29.86 2.79
N LEU A 372 22.54 -30.42 2.84
CA LEU A 372 22.04 -31.14 3.99
C LEU A 372 22.93 -32.38 4.21
N LYS A 373 23.60 -32.43 5.36
CA LYS A 373 24.42 -33.59 5.77
C LYS A 373 23.68 -34.56 6.70
N GLY A 374 22.56 -34.11 7.29
CA GLY A 374 21.72 -34.91 8.17
C GLY A 374 20.69 -35.73 7.40
N SER A 375 19.76 -36.34 8.13
CA SER A 375 18.65 -37.07 7.53
C SER A 375 17.65 -36.13 6.84
N PHE A 376 17.04 -36.60 5.75
CA PHE A 376 15.90 -35.94 5.13
C PHE A 376 14.63 -36.21 5.96
N SER A 377 14.54 -35.55 7.11
CA SER A 377 13.44 -35.63 8.06
C SER A 377 13.12 -34.24 8.59
N GLU A 378 11.96 -34.06 9.23
CA GLU A 378 11.61 -32.78 9.86
C GLU A 378 12.71 -32.29 10.82
N GLN A 379 13.30 -33.19 11.61
CA GLN A 379 14.38 -32.85 12.54
C GLN A 379 15.67 -32.46 11.81
N GLY A 380 16.12 -33.29 10.86
CA GLY A 380 17.39 -33.06 10.15
C GLY A 380 17.35 -31.81 9.27
N ILE A 381 16.25 -31.61 8.55
CA ILE A 381 16.03 -30.40 7.74
C ILE A 381 15.93 -29.18 8.65
N ASN A 382 15.17 -29.23 9.74
CA ASN A 382 15.06 -28.10 10.66
C ASN A 382 16.41 -27.70 11.26
N GLU A 383 17.26 -28.66 11.64
CA GLU A 383 18.61 -28.37 12.13
C GLU A 383 19.44 -27.64 11.07
N PHE A 384 19.47 -28.17 9.85
CA PHE A 384 20.17 -27.58 8.73
C PHE A 384 19.70 -26.14 8.42
N LEU A 385 18.39 -25.94 8.29
CA LEU A 385 17.80 -24.63 8.01
C LEU A 385 18.00 -23.62 9.16
N ARG A 386 18.00 -24.09 10.41
CA ARG A 386 18.33 -23.25 11.58
C ARG A 386 19.77 -22.75 11.52
N GLU A 387 20.73 -23.60 11.15
CA GLU A 387 22.14 -23.18 10.99
C GLU A 387 22.30 -22.11 9.90
N LEU A 388 21.66 -22.33 8.75
CA LEU A 388 21.67 -21.35 7.65
C LEU A 388 21.05 -20.02 8.06
N SER A 389 19.98 -20.04 8.87
CA SER A 389 19.31 -18.83 9.37
C SER A 389 20.21 -17.93 10.21
N VAL A 390 21.27 -18.48 10.81
CA VAL A 390 22.26 -17.75 11.61
C VAL A 390 23.62 -17.63 10.90
N GLY A 391 23.68 -17.94 9.60
CA GLY A 391 24.89 -17.83 8.79
C GLY A 391 25.98 -18.88 9.12
N ARG A 392 25.60 -19.99 9.75
CA ARG A 392 26.48 -21.13 10.00
C ARG A 392 26.30 -22.19 8.91
N GLY A 393 27.36 -22.96 8.67
CA GLY A 393 27.36 -24.03 7.68
C GLY A 393 28.52 -23.92 6.69
N SER A 394 29.00 -25.07 6.22
CA SER A 394 30.01 -25.13 5.17
C SER A 394 29.33 -24.88 3.82
N THR A 395 29.93 -24.01 2.99
CA THR A 395 29.42 -23.70 1.66
C THR A 395 30.43 -24.10 0.59
N ALA A 396 29.93 -24.53 -0.56
CA ALA A 396 30.69 -24.86 -1.76
C ALA A 396 30.24 -23.95 -2.93
N PRO A 397 31.10 -23.68 -3.92
CA PRO A 397 30.71 -22.95 -5.13
C PRO A 397 29.82 -23.82 -6.02
N VAL A 398 28.76 -23.23 -6.58
CA VAL A 398 27.94 -23.88 -7.62
C VAL A 398 28.77 -23.96 -8.91
N GLY A 399 28.77 -25.13 -9.55
CA GLY A 399 29.62 -25.49 -10.72
C GLY A 399 30.04 -24.32 -11.62
N GLY A 400 31.35 -24.04 -11.69
CA GLY A 400 31.91 -23.02 -12.59
C GLY A 400 31.49 -21.57 -12.33
N GLY A 401 30.70 -21.28 -11.29
CA GLY A 401 30.21 -19.94 -10.97
C GLY A 401 28.92 -19.52 -11.70
N ALA A 402 28.18 -20.46 -12.29
CA ALA A 402 26.87 -20.22 -12.90
C ALA A 402 25.91 -21.39 -12.64
N PHE A 403 24.60 -21.17 -12.79
CA PHE A 403 23.66 -22.29 -12.77
C PHE A 403 23.84 -23.12 -14.05
N PRO A 404 23.76 -24.46 -13.96
CA PRO A 404 23.80 -25.32 -15.12
C PRO A 404 22.53 -25.20 -15.96
N LYS A 405 22.57 -25.83 -17.14
CA LYS A 405 21.39 -25.97 -17.99
C LYS A 405 20.33 -26.79 -17.26
N ILE A 406 19.07 -26.35 -17.38
CA ILE A 406 17.89 -27.07 -16.87
C ILE A 406 17.14 -27.66 -18.05
N HIS A 407 16.79 -28.94 -17.93
CA HIS A 407 16.00 -29.65 -18.93
C HIS A 407 14.52 -29.35 -18.75
N SER A 408 13.80 -29.23 -19.86
CA SER A 408 12.34 -29.19 -19.80
C SER A 408 11.84 -30.59 -19.52
N VAL A 409 11.04 -30.77 -18.48
CA VAL A 409 10.39 -32.04 -18.13
C VAL A 409 8.90 -31.84 -17.98
N GLU A 410 8.13 -32.91 -18.21
CA GLU A 410 6.69 -32.88 -17.97
C GLU A 410 6.42 -32.81 -16.46
N PRO A 411 5.48 -31.95 -16.00
CA PRO A 411 5.12 -31.90 -14.59
C PRO A 411 4.60 -33.25 -14.10
N TRP A 412 4.95 -33.62 -12.87
CA TRP A 412 4.44 -34.84 -12.28
C TRP A 412 2.91 -34.80 -12.17
N ASP A 413 2.25 -35.86 -12.65
CA ASP A 413 0.79 -35.97 -12.74
C ASP A 413 0.11 -36.32 -11.41
N GLY A 414 0.91 -36.53 -10.35
CA GLY A 414 0.45 -36.90 -9.02
C GLY A 414 0.22 -38.41 -8.82
N LYS A 415 0.56 -39.26 -9.79
CA LYS A 415 0.34 -40.71 -9.73
C LYS A 415 1.64 -41.49 -9.62
N ASP A 416 1.50 -42.80 -9.37
CA ASP A 416 2.61 -43.75 -9.43
C ASP A 416 3.19 -43.81 -10.84
N GLY A 417 4.50 -44.04 -10.94
CA GLY A 417 5.13 -44.26 -12.24
C GLY A 417 4.75 -45.62 -12.80
N GLU A 418 4.55 -45.66 -14.11
CA GLU A 418 4.40 -46.91 -14.86
C GLU A 418 5.76 -47.27 -15.46
N LEU A 419 6.18 -48.53 -15.32
CA LEU A 419 7.32 -49.01 -16.08
C LEU A 419 6.97 -48.94 -17.56
N PRO A 420 7.91 -48.54 -18.44
CA PRO A 420 7.72 -48.69 -19.87
C PRO A 420 7.31 -50.14 -20.13
N VAL A 421 6.23 -50.33 -20.90
CA VAL A 421 5.93 -51.66 -21.43
C VAL A 421 7.15 -52.02 -22.26
N GLU A 422 7.93 -53.00 -21.80
CA GLU A 422 8.95 -53.60 -22.65
C GLU A 422 8.19 -54.17 -23.84
N ASP A 423 8.31 -53.52 -25.00
CA ASP A 423 7.95 -54.18 -26.25
C ASP A 423 8.83 -55.43 -26.27
N ASP A 424 8.21 -56.60 -26.07
CA ASP A 424 8.87 -57.90 -26.15
C ASP A 424 9.70 -57.86 -27.44
N ILE A 425 11.02 -57.74 -27.30
CA ILE A 425 11.93 -57.80 -28.45
C ILE A 425 11.68 -59.19 -29.02
N ASP A 426 10.97 -59.26 -30.16
CA ASP A 426 10.70 -60.50 -30.84
C ASP A 426 12.03 -61.04 -31.38
N LEU A 427 12.67 -61.89 -30.58
CA LEU A 427 13.94 -62.53 -30.91
C LEU A 427 13.77 -63.59 -32.03
N SER A 428 12.58 -63.73 -32.62
CA SER A 428 12.38 -64.64 -33.76
C SER A 428 13.00 -64.16 -35.07
N ASP A 429 13.39 -62.88 -35.17
CA ASP A 429 14.10 -62.29 -36.32
C ASP A 429 15.64 -62.29 -36.18
N VAL A 430 16.19 -62.91 -35.13
CA VAL A 430 17.65 -63.08 -34.99
C VAL A 430 18.08 -64.35 -35.71
N ASP A 431 18.31 -64.25 -37.02
CA ASP A 431 19.01 -65.28 -37.79
C ASP A 431 20.48 -65.36 -37.32
N LEU A 432 20.79 -66.41 -36.57
CA LEU A 432 22.16 -66.81 -36.23
C LEU A 432 22.78 -67.59 -37.39
N ASP A 433 22.94 -66.97 -38.54
CA ASP A 433 23.70 -67.53 -39.65
C ASP A 433 25.00 -66.75 -39.85
N ASP A 434 26.07 -67.51 -40.12
CA ASP A 434 27.45 -67.10 -40.44
C ASP A 434 28.40 -66.86 -39.25
N TRP A 435 28.61 -67.93 -38.45
CA TRP A 435 29.96 -68.26 -38.02
C TRP A 435 30.64 -69.10 -39.10
N ASP A 436 31.37 -68.41 -39.97
CA ASP A 436 32.32 -69.01 -40.91
C ASP A 436 33.23 -69.99 -40.16
N LYS A 437 32.98 -71.28 -40.42
CA LYS A 437 33.99 -72.31 -40.34
C LYS A 437 34.99 -72.04 -41.46
N ASP A 438 36.03 -71.28 -41.18
CA ASP A 438 37.31 -71.39 -41.89
C ASP A 438 38.37 -70.56 -41.15
N GLU A 439 39.01 -71.17 -40.16
CA GLU A 439 40.45 -71.07 -39.90
C GLU A 439 40.80 -72.07 -38.78
N LEU A 440 41.10 -73.30 -39.23
CA LEU A 440 41.69 -74.39 -38.43
C LEU A 440 43.17 -74.50 -38.76
#